data_AF-A0A3P6CZV1-F1
#
_entry.id   AF-A0A3P6CZV1-F1
#
_cell.length_a   1.000
_cell.length_b   1.000
_cell.length_c   1.000
_cell.angle_alpha   90.00
_cell.angle_beta   90.00
_cell.angle_gamma   90.00
#
_symmetry.space_group_name_H-M   'P 1'
#
loop_
_entity.id
_entity.type
_entity.pdbx_description
1 polymer ?
#
loop_
_entity_poly.entity_id
_entity_poly.type
_entity_poly.pdbx_seq_one_letter_code
_entity_poly.pdbx_strand_id
1 'polypeptide(L)'
;MCSQSSHRALRKSKSRGKILAESEFAAPTITKLIPILFSTSGAFVAYNVNPVADQFQRAFQTSTFCNRLYSFFNKRWFFDQVLNDFLVRSFLRFGYEILGPYGISYTFRRLAERISQLQSGFVGRPSRPVRRAGISRPYYHYAFAMLLGSTLFVTFFSRMWDSLSSWVDNRSSFILIVSSFYTKSSQE
;
A
#
# COMPACT_ATOMS: atom_id res chain seq x y z
N MET A 1 24.68 -42.82 8.51
CA MET A 1 24.01 -41.86 7.60
C MET A 1 22.93 -42.49 6.71
N CYS A 2 23.12 -43.68 6.14
CA CYS A 2 22.14 -44.32 5.23
C CYS A 2 20.78 -44.66 5.90
N SER A 3 20.79 -45.17 7.14
CA SER A 3 19.56 -45.56 7.87
C SER A 3 18.62 -44.37 8.17
N GLN A 4 19.18 -43.19 8.45
CA GLN A 4 18.39 -42.00 8.80
C GLN A 4 17.73 -41.34 7.57
N SER A 5 18.35 -41.49 6.39
CA SER A 5 17.78 -41.06 5.11
C SER A 5 16.55 -41.90 4.72
N SER A 6 16.63 -43.22 4.91
CA SER A 6 15.53 -44.15 4.61
C SER A 6 14.30 -43.91 5.51
N HIS A 7 14.52 -43.65 6.81
CA HIS A 7 13.43 -43.28 7.72
C HIS A 7 12.76 -41.94 7.39
N ARG A 8 13.53 -40.97 6.89
CA ARG A 8 12.98 -39.65 6.50
C ARG A 8 12.20 -39.76 5.19
N ALA A 9 12.64 -40.60 4.25
CA ALA A 9 11.91 -40.92 3.01
C ALA A 9 10.58 -41.66 3.28
N LEU A 10 10.59 -42.64 4.19
CA LEU A 10 9.37 -43.35 4.61
C LEU A 10 8.37 -42.45 5.34
N ARG A 11 8.84 -41.53 6.21
CA ARG A 11 7.96 -40.53 6.85
C ARG A 11 7.36 -39.56 5.83
N LYS A 12 8.14 -39.13 4.83
CA LYS A 12 7.67 -38.25 3.75
C LYS A 12 6.71 -38.96 2.79
N SER A 13 6.88 -40.26 2.57
CA SER A 13 5.90 -41.08 1.82
C SER A 13 4.59 -41.23 2.61
N LYS A 14 4.68 -41.56 3.90
CA LYS A 14 3.51 -41.72 4.78
C LYS A 14 2.76 -40.41 5.03
N SER A 15 3.45 -39.27 5.13
CA SER A 15 2.79 -37.97 5.26
C SER A 15 2.12 -37.54 3.96
N ARG A 16 2.74 -37.80 2.79
CA ARG A 16 2.11 -37.54 1.49
C ARG A 16 0.86 -38.37 1.27
N GLY A 17 0.89 -39.67 1.60
CA GLY A 17 -0.29 -40.54 1.52
C GLY A 17 -1.43 -40.06 2.42
N LYS A 18 -1.13 -39.56 3.63
CA LYS A 18 -2.13 -38.95 4.52
C LYS A 18 -2.70 -37.65 3.97
N ILE A 19 -1.87 -36.76 3.42
CA ILE A 19 -2.33 -35.50 2.81
C ILE A 19 -3.18 -35.76 1.56
N LEU A 20 -2.85 -36.77 0.75
CA LEU A 20 -3.68 -37.18 -0.38
C LEU A 20 -5.03 -37.75 0.07
N ALA A 21 -5.05 -38.57 1.13
CA ALA A 21 -6.29 -39.11 1.67
C ALA A 21 -7.18 -38.02 2.30
N GLU A 22 -6.58 -37.04 2.98
CA GLU A 22 -7.30 -35.89 3.55
C GLU A 22 -7.81 -34.93 2.46
N SER A 23 -7.07 -34.73 1.38
CA SER A 23 -7.52 -33.90 0.25
C SER A 23 -8.60 -34.56 -0.61
N GLU A 24 -8.61 -35.90 -0.69
CA GLU A 24 -9.69 -36.65 -1.33
C GLU A 24 -11.04 -36.43 -0.62
N PHE A 25 -11.02 -36.38 0.73
CA PHE A 25 -12.18 -36.17 1.59
C PHE A 25 -12.56 -34.70 1.83
N ALA A 26 -11.62 -33.76 1.73
CA ALA A 26 -11.87 -32.33 2.02
C ALA A 26 -12.50 -31.55 0.85
N ALA A 27 -12.41 -32.04 -0.39
CA ALA A 27 -13.02 -31.38 -1.55
C ALA A 27 -14.48 -31.84 -1.71
N PRO A 28 -15.48 -30.97 -1.47
CA PRO A 28 -16.89 -31.34 -1.61
C PRO A 28 -17.16 -31.86 -3.02
N THR A 29 -17.97 -32.90 -3.17
CA THR A 29 -18.28 -33.56 -4.46
C THR A 29 -18.71 -32.55 -5.54
N ILE A 30 -19.34 -31.46 -5.12
CA ILE A 30 -19.77 -30.34 -5.95
C ILE A 30 -18.59 -29.69 -6.70
N THR A 31 -17.45 -29.43 -6.05
CA THR A 31 -16.29 -28.80 -6.72
C THR A 31 -15.60 -29.72 -7.72
N LYS A 32 -15.73 -31.05 -7.55
CA LYS A 32 -15.27 -32.04 -8.52
C LYS A 32 -16.23 -32.16 -9.73
N LEU A 33 -17.52 -31.84 -9.55
CA LEU A 33 -18.56 -31.94 -10.59
C LEU A 33 -18.69 -30.68 -11.46
N ILE A 34 -18.36 -29.50 -10.93
CA ILE A 34 -18.44 -28.22 -11.67
C ILE A 34 -17.71 -28.27 -13.03
N PRO A 35 -16.44 -28.71 -13.13
CA PRO A 35 -15.71 -28.69 -14.40
C PRO A 35 -16.29 -29.68 -15.42
N ILE A 36 -16.84 -30.79 -14.93
CA ILE A 36 -17.40 -31.86 -15.76
C ILE A 36 -18.73 -31.40 -16.36
N LEU A 37 -19.63 -30.87 -15.54
CA LEU A 37 -20.91 -30.31 -15.99
C LEU A 37 -20.71 -29.10 -16.91
N PHE A 38 -19.72 -28.25 -16.63
CA PHE A 38 -19.39 -27.12 -17.49
C PHE A 38 -18.83 -27.58 -18.86
N SER A 39 -17.98 -28.60 -18.87
CA SER A 39 -17.44 -29.16 -20.12
C SER A 39 -18.52 -29.85 -20.95
N THR A 40 -19.38 -30.68 -20.34
CA THR A 40 -20.43 -31.39 -21.07
C THR A 40 -21.53 -30.45 -21.57
N SER A 41 -21.92 -29.44 -20.78
CA SER A 41 -22.85 -28.41 -21.24
C SER A 41 -22.26 -27.54 -22.35
N GLY A 42 -20.99 -27.14 -22.25
CA GLY A 42 -20.28 -26.43 -23.31
C GLY A 42 -20.22 -27.23 -24.62
N ALA A 43 -19.95 -28.53 -24.54
CA ALA A 43 -19.95 -29.42 -25.70
C ALA A 43 -21.35 -29.58 -26.31
N PHE A 44 -22.38 -29.71 -25.48
CA PHE A 44 -23.77 -29.78 -25.92
C PHE A 44 -24.19 -28.48 -26.62
N VAL A 45 -23.87 -27.32 -26.05
CA VAL A 45 -24.14 -26.01 -26.67
C VAL A 45 -23.40 -25.88 -27.99
N ALA A 46 -22.12 -26.26 -28.07
CA ALA A 46 -21.35 -26.19 -29.31
C ALA A 46 -21.95 -27.06 -30.42
N TYR A 47 -22.42 -28.27 -30.10
CA TYR A 47 -23.06 -29.15 -31.07
C TYR A 47 -24.40 -28.58 -31.59
N ASN A 48 -25.21 -28.01 -30.70
CA ASN A 48 -26.48 -27.38 -31.08
C ASN A 48 -26.31 -26.05 -31.83
N VAL A 49 -25.27 -25.29 -31.49
CA VAL A 49 -24.97 -24.01 -32.14
C VAL A 49 -24.37 -24.24 -33.52
N ASN A 50 -23.61 -25.32 -33.77
CA ASN A 50 -22.97 -25.56 -35.07
C ASN A 50 -23.93 -25.46 -36.30
N PRO A 51 -25.13 -26.09 -36.32
CA PRO A 51 -26.07 -25.91 -37.42
C PRO A 51 -26.79 -24.55 -37.46
N VAL A 52 -26.89 -23.85 -36.33
CA VAL A 52 -27.55 -22.52 -36.21
C VAL A 52 -26.52 -21.38 -36.28
N ALA A 53 -25.23 -21.70 -36.30
CA ALA A 53 -24.12 -20.77 -36.11
C ALA A 53 -24.14 -19.67 -37.17
N ASP A 54 -24.38 -20.02 -38.43
CA ASP A 54 -24.41 -19.03 -39.52
C ASP A 54 -25.57 -18.04 -39.39
N GLN A 55 -26.73 -18.48 -38.91
CA GLN A 55 -27.88 -17.60 -38.70
C GLN A 55 -27.71 -16.76 -37.42
N PHE A 56 -27.19 -17.37 -36.35
CA PHE A 56 -26.91 -16.71 -35.09
C PHE A 56 -25.81 -15.66 -35.25
N GLN A 57 -24.73 -15.99 -35.96
CA GLN A 57 -23.60 -15.11 -36.24
C GLN A 57 -24.02 -13.92 -37.11
N ARG A 58 -24.87 -14.11 -38.12
CA ARG A 58 -25.44 -13.01 -38.90
C ARG A 58 -26.32 -12.11 -38.04
N ALA A 59 -27.22 -12.68 -37.23
CA ALA A 59 -28.05 -11.92 -36.30
C ALA A 59 -27.20 -11.14 -35.27
N PHE A 60 -26.13 -11.76 -34.76
CA PHE A 60 -25.19 -11.15 -33.83
C PHE A 60 -24.45 -9.97 -34.47
N GLN A 61 -23.94 -10.14 -35.70
CA GLN A 61 -23.25 -9.08 -36.46
C GLN A 61 -24.17 -7.91 -36.82
N THR A 62 -25.46 -8.16 -37.07
CA THR A 62 -26.44 -7.08 -37.33
C THR A 62 -26.86 -6.33 -36.06
N SER A 63 -26.63 -6.91 -34.87
CA SER A 63 -27.02 -6.28 -33.63
C SER A 63 -26.02 -5.19 -33.21
N THR A 64 -26.51 -3.98 -32.99
CA THR A 64 -25.71 -2.84 -32.52
C THR A 64 -25.11 -3.10 -31.14
N PHE A 65 -25.82 -3.84 -30.28
CA PHE A 65 -25.34 -4.25 -28.96
C PHE A 65 -24.12 -5.16 -29.03
N CYS A 66 -24.16 -6.19 -29.88
CA CYS A 66 -23.02 -7.09 -30.02
C CYS A 66 -21.82 -6.39 -30.67
N ASN A 67 -22.02 -5.57 -31.70
CA ASN A 67 -20.91 -4.81 -32.28
C ASN A 67 -20.25 -3.87 -31.25
N ARG A 68 -21.02 -3.30 -30.33
CA ARG A 68 -20.49 -2.46 -29.25
C ARG A 68 -19.71 -3.28 -28.22
N LEU A 69 -20.22 -4.44 -27.81
CA LEU A 69 -19.50 -5.37 -26.93
C LEU A 69 -18.25 -5.94 -27.60
N TYR A 70 -18.35 -6.32 -28.86
CA TYR A 70 -17.24 -6.80 -29.66
C TYR A 70 -16.16 -5.73 -29.79
N SER A 71 -16.53 -4.48 -30.09
CA SER A 71 -15.60 -3.35 -30.09
C SER A 71 -14.97 -3.11 -28.71
N PHE A 72 -15.74 -3.28 -27.63
CA PHE A 72 -15.29 -3.15 -26.25
C PHE A 72 -14.26 -4.22 -25.84
N PHE A 73 -14.45 -5.47 -26.26
CA PHE A 73 -13.50 -6.57 -26.00
C PHE A 73 -12.29 -6.55 -26.96
N ASN A 74 -12.48 -6.15 -28.22
CA ASN A 74 -11.44 -6.17 -29.25
C ASN A 74 -10.48 -4.97 -29.18
N LYS A 75 -10.97 -3.77 -28.81
CA LYS A 75 -10.07 -2.67 -28.47
C LYS A 75 -9.52 -2.91 -27.07
N ARG A 76 -8.28 -3.43 -27.01
CA ARG A 76 -7.44 -3.66 -25.82
C ARG A 76 -7.97 -2.93 -24.59
N TRP A 77 -8.78 -3.68 -23.82
CA TRP A 77 -9.41 -3.34 -22.55
C TRP A 77 -9.71 -1.85 -22.34
N PHE A 78 -10.98 -1.47 -22.45
CA PHE A 78 -11.51 -0.16 -22.01
C PHE A 78 -11.07 0.23 -20.58
N PHE A 79 -10.70 -0.77 -19.77
CA PHE A 79 -10.10 -0.57 -18.46
C PHE A 79 -8.77 0.20 -18.50
N ASP A 80 -7.93 -0.01 -19.52
CA ASP A 80 -6.67 0.73 -19.69
C ASP A 80 -6.97 2.22 -19.93
N GLN A 81 -7.96 2.50 -20.78
CA GLN A 81 -8.42 3.87 -21.04
C GLN A 81 -9.05 4.51 -19.80
N VAL A 82 -9.91 3.78 -19.06
CA VAL A 82 -10.56 4.29 -17.84
C VAL A 82 -9.53 4.51 -16.72
N LEU A 83 -8.60 3.59 -16.51
CA LEU A 83 -7.52 3.75 -15.54
C LEU A 83 -6.63 4.93 -15.92
N ASN A 84 -6.24 5.05 -17.18
CA ASN A 84 -5.39 6.15 -17.62
C ASN A 84 -6.11 7.49 -17.47
N ASP A 85 -7.35 7.63 -17.94
CA ASP A 85 -8.07 8.90 -17.82
C ASP A 85 -8.44 9.23 -16.37
N PHE A 86 -8.78 8.23 -15.53
CA PHE A 86 -9.21 8.47 -14.15
C PHE A 86 -8.04 8.59 -13.18
N LEU A 87 -7.11 7.63 -13.13
CA LEU A 87 -5.97 7.70 -12.22
C LEU A 87 -4.95 8.72 -12.69
N VAL A 88 -4.48 8.63 -13.94
CA VAL A 88 -3.34 9.46 -14.39
C VAL A 88 -3.74 10.94 -14.40
N ARG A 89 -4.89 11.33 -14.95
CA ARG A 89 -5.31 12.75 -14.92
C ARG A 89 -5.57 13.27 -13.52
N SER A 90 -6.15 12.46 -12.63
CA SER A 90 -6.44 12.87 -11.26
C SER A 90 -5.15 13.05 -10.46
N PHE A 91 -4.18 12.13 -10.60
CA PHE A 91 -2.85 12.25 -10.00
C PHE A 91 -2.05 13.43 -10.57
N LEU A 92 -2.11 13.70 -11.89
CA LEU A 92 -1.44 14.87 -12.47
C LEU A 92 -2.05 16.19 -11.97
N ARG A 93 -3.38 16.29 -11.90
CA ARG A 93 -4.04 17.49 -11.36
C ARG A 93 -3.71 17.71 -9.89
N PHE A 94 -3.80 16.66 -9.08
CA PHE A 94 -3.47 16.70 -7.66
C PHE A 94 -1.99 17.07 -7.45
N GLY A 95 -1.08 16.49 -8.23
CA GLY A 95 0.33 16.83 -8.22
C GLY A 95 0.60 18.28 -8.61
N TYR A 96 -0.07 18.80 -9.64
CA TYR A 96 0.11 20.19 -10.07
C TYR A 96 -0.41 21.20 -9.03
N GLU A 97 -1.54 20.88 -8.38
CA GLU A 97 -2.19 21.77 -7.42
C GLU A 97 -1.51 21.76 -6.04
N ILE A 98 -0.82 20.66 -5.67
CA ILE A 98 -0.18 20.50 -4.36
C ILE A 98 1.35 20.59 -4.43
N LEU A 99 1.98 19.93 -5.40
CA LEU A 99 3.44 19.96 -5.60
C LEU A 99 3.91 21.07 -6.55
N GLY A 100 2.99 21.77 -7.21
CA GLY A 100 3.34 22.95 -8.00
C GLY A 100 3.88 24.08 -7.10
N PRO A 101 4.78 24.94 -7.62
CA PRO A 101 5.37 26.04 -6.84
C PRO A 101 4.30 26.99 -6.28
N TYR A 102 3.17 27.14 -6.96
CA TYR A 102 2.02 27.92 -6.50
C TYR A 102 1.22 27.23 -5.39
N GLY A 103 1.02 25.90 -5.50
CA GLY A 103 0.32 25.07 -4.51
C GLY A 103 1.06 24.97 -3.18
N ILE A 104 2.37 24.70 -3.25
CA ILE A 104 3.26 24.68 -2.09
C ILE A 104 3.29 26.06 -1.44
N SER A 105 3.42 27.13 -2.23
CA SER A 105 3.45 28.50 -1.67
C SER A 105 2.14 28.87 -0.98
N TYR A 106 0.98 28.52 -1.54
CA TYR A 106 -0.32 28.84 -0.94
C TYR A 106 -0.58 28.02 0.33
N THR A 107 -0.31 26.70 0.29
CA THR A 107 -0.47 25.82 1.46
C THR A 107 0.50 26.18 2.58
N PHE A 108 1.77 26.43 2.25
CA PHE A 108 2.78 26.86 3.22
C PHE A 108 2.47 28.22 3.81
N ARG A 109 2.01 29.19 2.99
CA ARG A 109 1.59 30.50 3.49
C ARG A 109 0.39 30.39 4.43
N ARG A 110 -0.60 29.57 4.10
CA ARG A 110 -1.77 29.35 4.95
C ARG A 110 -1.44 28.58 6.23
N LEU A 111 -0.46 27.67 6.17
CA LEU A 111 0.09 26.99 7.35
C LEU A 111 0.86 27.98 8.24
N ALA A 112 1.71 28.81 7.65
CA ALA A 112 2.47 29.84 8.36
C ALA A 112 1.54 30.86 9.03
N GLU A 113 0.46 31.29 8.36
CA GLU A 113 -0.57 32.15 8.93
C GLU A 113 -1.26 31.48 10.14
N ARG A 114 -1.60 30.19 10.05
CA ARG A 114 -2.21 29.44 11.17
C ARG A 114 -1.24 29.24 12.34
N ILE A 115 0.02 28.90 12.08
CA ILE A 115 1.07 28.75 13.10
C ILE A 115 1.34 30.10 13.77
N SER A 116 1.38 31.18 12.99
CA SER A 116 1.54 32.54 13.50
C SER A 116 0.35 32.98 14.35
N GLN A 117 -0.89 32.60 13.99
CA GLN A 117 -2.08 32.84 14.81
C GLN A 117 -2.12 32.02 16.11
N LEU A 118 -1.53 30.82 16.12
CA LEU A 118 -1.40 30.01 17.34
C LEU A 118 -0.38 30.59 18.33
N GLN A 119 0.68 31.24 17.84
CA GLN A 119 1.68 31.91 18.68
C GLN A 119 1.29 33.35 19.07
N SER A 120 0.61 34.08 18.19
CA SER A 120 0.10 35.42 18.47
C SER A 120 -1.37 35.31 18.87
N GLY A 121 -1.61 35.15 20.18
CA GLY A 121 -2.97 35.20 20.71
C GLY A 121 -3.71 36.42 20.18
N PHE A 122 -4.68 36.19 19.31
CA PHE A 122 -5.74 37.12 18.90
C PHE A 122 -5.31 38.59 18.69
N VAL A 123 -4.50 38.89 17.67
CA VAL A 123 -4.43 40.27 17.15
C VAL A 123 -4.45 40.25 15.63
N GLY A 124 -5.66 40.29 15.07
CA GLY A 124 -5.85 40.79 13.72
C GLY A 124 -5.64 42.29 13.71
N ARG A 125 -4.52 42.74 13.11
CA ARG A 125 -4.39 43.93 12.25
C ARG A 125 -2.91 44.20 11.93
N PRO A 126 -2.56 44.51 10.68
CA PRO A 126 -1.21 44.95 10.35
C PRO A 126 -1.03 46.41 10.77
N SER A 127 0.25 46.83 10.84
CA SER A 127 0.73 48.21 10.89
C SER A 127 1.00 48.83 12.27
N ARG A 128 2.26 48.72 12.69
CA ARG A 128 3.23 49.80 13.04
C ARG A 128 4.15 49.35 14.19
N PRO A 129 5.47 49.64 14.14
CA PRO A 129 6.35 49.35 15.26
C PRO A 129 6.11 50.39 16.37
N VAL A 130 5.14 50.10 17.24
CA VAL A 130 4.97 50.87 18.49
C VAL A 130 5.99 50.34 19.48
N ARG A 131 7.14 51.01 19.54
CA ARG A 131 7.99 50.98 20.71
C ARG A 131 7.18 51.54 21.88
N ARG A 132 6.70 50.70 22.80
CA ARG A 132 6.57 51.12 24.21
C ARG A 132 6.47 49.94 25.16
N ALA A 133 7.37 50.01 26.13
CA ALA A 133 7.56 49.12 27.24
C ALA A 133 6.32 49.01 28.13
N GLY A 134 5.98 47.76 28.46
CA GLY A 134 5.14 47.37 29.58
C GLY A 134 5.73 46.06 30.11
N ILE A 135 6.25 46.12 31.32
CA ILE A 135 7.10 45.11 31.94
C ILE A 135 6.22 43.96 32.44
N SER A 136 6.15 42.86 31.67
CA SER A 136 5.79 41.53 32.19
C SER A 136 6.52 40.45 31.36
N ARG A 137 7.80 40.29 31.71
CA ARG A 137 8.78 39.24 31.40
C ARG A 137 8.40 38.19 30.32
N PRO A 138 8.92 38.30 29.08
CA PRO A 138 8.80 37.24 28.07
C PRO A 138 9.63 35.98 28.41
N TYR A 139 10.53 36.04 29.39
CA TYR A 139 11.48 34.97 29.72
C TYR A 139 10.83 33.64 30.10
N TYR A 140 9.68 33.66 30.78
CA TYR A 140 9.02 32.43 31.22
C TYR A 140 8.38 31.66 30.06
N HIS A 141 7.86 32.37 29.05
CA HIS A 141 7.26 31.73 27.87
C HIS A 141 8.33 31.05 27.02
N TYR A 142 9.52 31.67 26.88
CA TYR A 142 10.63 31.04 26.17
C TYR A 142 11.24 29.87 26.94
N ALA A 143 11.42 30.00 28.26
CA ALA A 143 11.91 28.90 29.09
C ALA A 143 10.93 27.71 29.08
N PHE A 144 9.62 27.97 29.18
CA PHE A 144 8.59 26.94 29.09
C PHE A 144 8.56 26.29 27.70
N ALA A 145 8.68 27.06 26.61
CA ALA A 145 8.74 26.53 25.26
C ALA A 145 10.01 25.68 25.01
N MET A 146 11.16 26.09 25.54
CA MET A 146 12.40 25.30 25.49
C MET A 146 12.27 23.99 26.26
N LEU A 147 11.67 24.03 27.45
CA LEU A 147 11.48 22.83 28.29
C LEU A 147 10.43 21.88 27.69
N LEU A 148 9.33 22.41 27.16
CA LEU A 148 8.32 21.64 26.42
C LEU A 148 8.91 21.04 25.13
N GLY A 149 9.71 21.81 24.40
CA GLY A 149 10.40 21.34 23.19
C GLY A 149 11.38 20.21 23.49
N SER A 150 12.19 20.34 24.55
CA SER A 150 13.15 19.30 24.95
C SER A 150 12.45 18.04 25.45
N THR A 151 11.37 18.15 26.21
CA THR A 151 10.63 16.99 26.71
C THR A 151 9.91 16.24 25.58
N LEU A 152 9.32 16.96 24.62
CA LEU A 152 8.75 16.37 23.40
C LEU A 152 9.81 15.74 22.51
N PHE A 153 10.98 16.35 22.38
CA PHE A 153 12.09 15.81 21.60
C PHE A 153 12.60 14.48 22.20
N VAL A 154 12.81 14.46 23.52
CA VAL A 154 13.24 13.24 24.23
C VAL A 154 12.18 12.15 24.11
N THR A 155 10.90 12.45 24.32
CA THR A 155 9.83 11.45 24.21
C THR A 155 9.68 10.92 22.79
N PHE A 156 9.79 11.77 21.76
CA PHE A 156 9.76 11.33 20.37
C PHE A 156 10.93 10.41 20.04
N PHE A 157 12.14 10.80 20.44
CA PHE A 157 13.35 10.00 20.21
C PHE A 157 13.27 8.65 20.94
N SER A 158 12.85 8.64 22.22
CA SER A 158 12.65 7.39 22.98
C SER A 158 11.58 6.50 22.35
N ARG A 159 10.42 7.05 21.96
CA ARG A 159 9.32 6.29 21.34
C ARG A 159 9.74 5.67 20.00
N MET A 160 10.47 6.41 19.18
CA MET A 160 11.03 5.89 17.94
C MET A 160 12.09 4.81 18.21
N TRP A 161 12.96 5.04 19.18
CA TRP A 161 14.01 4.09 19.56
C TRP A 161 13.43 2.78 20.09
N ASP A 162 12.38 2.81 20.91
CA ASP A 162 11.70 1.61 21.39
C ASP A 162 11.07 0.81 20.24
N SER A 163 10.47 1.51 19.27
CA SER A 163 9.90 0.88 18.08
C SER A 163 11.00 0.23 17.22
N LEU A 164 12.13 0.91 17.04
CA LEU A 164 13.29 0.38 16.34
C LEU A 164 13.93 -0.79 17.11
N SER A 165 14.03 -0.70 18.43
CA SER A 165 14.55 -1.75 19.31
C SER A 165 13.68 -3.00 19.30
N SER A 166 12.38 -2.88 19.06
CA SER A 166 11.50 -4.05 18.89
C SER A 166 11.73 -4.76 17.55
N TRP A 167 12.20 -4.03 16.53
CA TRP A 167 12.56 -4.57 15.22
C TRP A 167 14.00 -5.11 15.17
N VAL A 168 14.89 -4.51 15.96
CA VAL A 168 16.29 -4.92 16.10
C VAL A 168 16.40 -5.88 17.27
N ASP A 169 16.30 -7.19 16.99
CA ASP A 169 16.50 -8.25 18.00
C ASP A 169 17.76 -7.98 18.84
N ASN A 170 17.69 -8.14 20.16
CA ASN A 170 18.80 -7.89 21.10
C ASN A 170 20.12 -8.64 20.75
N ARG A 171 20.05 -9.71 19.95
CA ARG A 171 21.23 -10.42 19.44
C ARG A 171 21.91 -9.67 18.29
N SER A 172 21.12 -9.02 17.44
CA SER A 172 21.61 -8.27 16.28
C SER A 172 22.31 -6.97 16.67
N SER A 173 21.82 -6.28 17.72
CA SER A 173 22.48 -5.08 18.27
C SER A 173 23.86 -5.39 18.84
N PHE A 174 24.02 -6.52 19.55
CA PHE A 174 25.31 -6.97 20.08
C PHE A 174 26.33 -7.26 18.97
N ILE A 175 25.91 -7.93 17.89
CA ILE A 175 26.78 -8.26 16.75
C ILE A 175 27.28 -7.00 16.04
N LEU A 176 26.42 -5.98 15.88
CA LEU A 176 26.79 -4.71 15.24
C LEU A 176 27.81 -3.91 16.06
N ILE A 177 27.69 -3.93 17.39
CA ILE A 177 28.65 -3.26 18.29
C ILE A 177 30.03 -3.93 18.20
N VAL A 178 30.07 -5.26 18.28
CA VAL A 178 31.33 -6.03 18.16
C VAL A 178 31.96 -5.82 16.78
N SER A 179 31.18 -5.90 15.70
CA SER A 179 31.67 -5.65 14.34
C SER A 179 32.26 -4.25 14.18
N SER A 180 31.60 -3.22 14.74
CA SER A 180 32.10 -1.84 14.66
C SER A 180 33.43 -1.65 15.38
N PHE A 181 33.63 -2.36 16.49
CA PHE A 181 34.90 -2.35 17.23
C PHE A 181 36.02 -3.04 16.45
N TYR A 182 35.72 -4.20 15.83
CA TYR A 182 36.68 -4.91 14.97
C TYR A 182 37.04 -4.13 13.70
N THR A 183 36.08 -3.42 13.08
CA THR A 183 36.37 -2.57 11.92
C THR A 183 37.26 -1.39 12.29
N LYS A 184 37.10 -0.81 13.49
CA LYS A 184 38.00 0.24 13.97
C LYS A 184 39.40 -0.28 14.28
N SER A 185 39.54 -1.46 14.90
CA SER A 185 40.84 -2.02 15.24
C SER A 185 41.63 -2.54 14.04
N SER A 186 40.99 -2.79 12.89
CA SER A 186 41.65 -3.24 11.65
C SER A 186 42.14 -2.09 10.76
N GLN A 187 41.84 -0.84 11.13
CA GLN A 187 42.25 0.39 10.43
C GLN A 187 43.38 1.14 11.16
N GLU A 188 43.79 0.66 12.34
CA GLU A 188 45.07 1.00 12.99
C GLU A 188 46.12 -0.07 12.66
#